data_AF-A0A0M9F3N7-F1
#
_entry.id   AF-A0A0M9F3N7-F1
#
_cell.length_a   1.000
_cell.length_b   1.000
_cell.length_c   1.000
_cell.angle_alpha   90.00
_cell.angle_beta   90.00
_cell.angle_gamma   90.00
#
_symmetry.space_group_name_H-M   'P 1'
#
loop_
_entity.id
_entity.type
_entity.pdbx_description
1 polymer ?
#
loop_
_entity_poly.entity_id
_entity_poly.type
_entity_poly.pdbx_seq_one_letter_code
_entity_poly.pdbx_strand_id
1 'polypeptide(L)'
;MVQITQLLSGIALASGVLGSPIERRAVINHDAVVGFPETVPSGTAGSLYLKYKPFVKTFNGCVSFPAVDAQGNTSGGLATSGSSESGCSKSTGQVYARGGSYNGRYAIMYSWYMPKDSPSPGLGHRHDWENAVIWLSSQSTSASVVGMSVSQHGGYERRGSGTFSGNSPLVGYTAIWPTNHQMTFTDTKGGQQPLIAWESLSAAARTALTNTDFGSANVPFKDGAFESNLGKAAI
;
A
#
# COMPACT_ATOMS: atom_id res chain seq x y z
N MET A 1 -48.93 1.42 -67.88
CA MET A 1 -47.84 0.45 -67.61
C MET A 1 -46.55 1.22 -67.89
N VAL A 2 -45.67 1.54 -66.96
CA VAL A 2 -45.14 0.81 -65.80
C VAL A 2 -44.65 1.83 -64.76
N GLN A 3 -44.84 1.50 -63.48
CA GLN A 3 -44.30 2.22 -62.32
C GLN A 3 -42.76 2.15 -62.30
N ILE A 4 -42.08 3.27 -62.00
CA ILE A 4 -40.67 3.22 -61.59
C ILE A 4 -40.62 3.38 -60.07
N THR A 5 -40.38 2.25 -59.42
CA THR A 5 -40.19 2.09 -57.98
C THR A 5 -38.73 2.39 -57.61
N GLN A 6 -38.58 2.94 -56.41
CA GLN A 6 -37.37 3.43 -55.73
C GLN A 6 -36.20 2.43 -55.66
N LEU A 7 -34.99 2.96 -55.39
CA LEU A 7 -34.07 2.35 -54.40
C LEU A 7 -33.05 3.40 -53.91
N LEU A 8 -33.34 3.97 -52.74
CA LEU A 8 -32.37 4.70 -51.91
C LEU A 8 -31.60 3.68 -51.07
N SER A 9 -30.32 3.48 -51.38
CA SER A 9 -29.43 2.61 -50.62
C SER A 9 -28.97 3.33 -49.35
N GLY A 10 -29.50 2.93 -48.20
CA GLY A 10 -29.00 3.35 -46.88
C GLY A 10 -27.78 2.52 -46.47
N ILE A 11 -26.63 3.17 -46.26
CA ILE A 11 -25.45 2.54 -45.66
C ILE A 11 -25.61 2.58 -44.14
N ALA A 12 -25.79 1.41 -43.52
CA ALA A 12 -25.73 1.25 -42.07
C ALA A 12 -24.27 1.03 -41.65
N LEU A 13 -23.67 2.01 -40.96
CA LEU A 13 -22.38 1.85 -40.30
C LEU A 13 -22.60 1.14 -38.96
N ALA A 14 -22.20 -0.13 -38.88
CA ALA A 14 -22.13 -0.85 -37.61
C ALA A 14 -20.85 -0.46 -36.87
N SER A 15 -20.98 0.38 -35.84
CA SER A 15 -19.89 0.67 -34.91
C SER A 15 -19.63 -0.54 -34.01
N GLY A 16 -18.66 -1.37 -34.38
CA GLY A 16 -18.17 -2.44 -33.51
C GLY A 16 -17.37 -1.87 -32.35
N VAL A 17 -17.83 -2.11 -31.11
CA VAL A 17 -17.01 -1.85 -29.91
C VAL A 17 -15.97 -2.97 -29.84
N LEU A 18 -14.73 -2.67 -30.25
CA LEU A 18 -13.60 -3.56 -30.01
C LEU A 18 -13.27 -3.51 -28.51
N GLY A 19 -13.71 -4.53 -27.77
CA GLY A 19 -13.26 -4.73 -26.39
C GLY A 19 -11.77 -5.07 -26.39
N SER A 20 -10.96 -4.29 -25.69
CA SER A 20 -9.55 -4.62 -25.46
C SER A 20 -9.44 -5.99 -24.79
N PRO A 21 -8.45 -6.83 -25.16
CA PRO A 21 -8.23 -8.10 -24.48
C PRO A 21 -7.98 -7.86 -22.99
N ILE A 22 -8.67 -8.61 -22.14
CA ILE A 22 -8.42 -8.64 -20.70
C ILE A 22 -7.11 -9.41 -20.52
N GLU A 23 -5.98 -8.71 -20.35
CA GLU A 23 -4.75 -9.37 -19.91
C GLU A 23 -4.98 -9.97 -18.52
N ARG A 24 -4.65 -11.26 -18.37
CA ARG A 24 -4.65 -11.90 -17.05
C ARG A 24 -3.56 -11.25 -16.20
N ARG A 25 -3.94 -10.75 -15.03
CA ARG A 25 -3.01 -10.28 -13.99
C ARG A 25 -2.08 -11.43 -13.61
N ALA A 26 -0.78 -11.19 -13.67
CA ALA A 26 0.22 -12.19 -13.33
C ALA A 26 0.74 -12.01 -11.90
N VAL A 27 1.13 -13.12 -11.28
CA VAL A 27 2.05 -13.10 -10.15
C VAL A 27 3.47 -13.16 -10.73
N ILE A 28 4.28 -12.14 -10.45
CA ILE A 28 5.62 -11.96 -11.04
C ILE A 28 6.70 -11.95 -9.96
N ASN A 29 7.98 -12.07 -10.34
CA ASN A 29 9.08 -12.00 -9.37
C ASN A 29 9.03 -10.70 -8.55
N HIS A 30 9.42 -10.77 -7.28
CA HIS A 30 9.27 -9.64 -6.35
C HIS A 30 10.08 -8.40 -6.76
N ASP A 31 11.17 -8.61 -7.48
CA ASP A 31 12.08 -7.59 -8.01
C ASP A 31 11.74 -7.14 -9.45
N ALA A 32 10.76 -7.78 -10.09
CA ALA A 32 10.24 -7.41 -11.41
C ALA A 32 9.05 -6.43 -11.34
N VAL A 33 8.46 -6.24 -10.15
CA VAL A 33 7.33 -5.32 -9.98
C VAL A 33 7.81 -3.87 -10.12
N VAL A 34 7.33 -3.19 -11.16
CA VAL A 34 7.60 -1.77 -11.36
C VAL A 34 6.67 -0.95 -10.46
N GLY A 35 7.25 -0.28 -9.48
CA GLY A 35 6.53 0.62 -8.58
C GLY A 35 5.99 1.89 -9.27
N PHE A 36 5.22 2.65 -8.52
CA PHE A 36 4.62 3.90 -8.96
C PHE A 36 5.52 5.08 -8.61
N PRO A 37 5.54 6.13 -9.47
CA PRO A 37 6.07 7.42 -9.04
C PRO A 37 5.27 7.97 -7.87
N GLU A 38 5.85 8.87 -7.10
CA GLU A 38 5.15 9.52 -5.99
C GLU A 38 3.91 10.27 -6.50
N THR A 39 2.73 9.78 -6.12
CA THR A 39 1.43 10.26 -6.62
C THR A 39 0.40 10.26 -5.51
N VAL A 40 -0.23 11.41 -5.30
CA VAL A 40 -1.32 11.63 -4.33
C VAL A 40 -2.52 12.29 -5.00
N PRO A 41 -3.74 12.16 -4.47
CA PRO A 41 -4.87 12.95 -4.93
C PRO A 41 -4.60 14.45 -4.71
N SER A 42 -5.17 15.29 -5.57
CA SER A 42 -5.17 16.74 -5.36
C SER A 42 -5.91 17.13 -4.08
N GLY A 43 -5.62 18.32 -3.54
CA GLY A 43 -6.34 18.89 -2.41
C GLY A 43 -5.82 18.42 -1.04
N THR A 44 -6.62 18.67 -0.01
CA THR A 44 -6.19 18.53 1.40
C THR A 44 -5.70 17.13 1.74
N ALA A 45 -6.36 16.08 1.24
CA ALA A 45 -5.96 14.69 1.51
C ALA A 45 -4.50 14.42 1.07
N GLY A 46 -4.18 14.71 -0.19
CA GLY A 46 -2.83 14.49 -0.70
C GLY A 46 -1.79 15.39 -0.07
N SER A 47 -2.12 16.66 0.22
CA SER A 47 -1.22 17.53 0.97
C SER A 47 -0.87 16.96 2.35
N LEU A 48 -1.84 16.35 3.04
CA LEU A 48 -1.59 15.70 4.33
C LEU A 48 -0.79 14.41 4.19
N TYR A 49 -1.03 13.60 3.14
CA TYR A 49 -0.25 12.38 2.88
C TYR A 49 1.23 12.69 2.65
N LEU A 50 1.54 13.78 1.94
CA LEU A 50 2.92 14.20 1.74
C LEU A 50 3.51 14.83 3.00
N LYS A 51 2.76 15.69 3.69
CA LYS A 51 3.21 16.38 4.92
C LYS A 51 3.62 15.39 6.02
N TYR A 52 2.86 14.32 6.20
CA TYR A 52 3.07 13.33 7.26
C TYR A 52 3.66 12.01 6.74
N LYS A 53 4.27 12.00 5.54
CA LYS A 53 4.92 10.81 4.99
C LYS A 53 6.02 10.30 5.94
N PRO A 54 5.95 9.06 6.45
CA PRO A 54 6.90 8.57 7.45
C PRO A 54 8.30 8.31 6.89
N PHE A 55 9.32 8.44 7.73
CA PHE A 55 10.60 7.76 7.54
C PHE A 55 10.54 6.38 8.18
N VAL A 56 10.98 5.35 7.45
CA VAL A 56 11.05 3.96 7.92
C VAL A 56 12.50 3.53 8.09
N LYS A 57 12.85 3.08 9.29
CA LYS A 57 14.10 2.38 9.59
C LYS A 57 13.87 0.87 9.61
N THR A 58 14.35 0.16 8.60
CA THR A 58 14.51 -1.29 8.65
C THR A 58 15.71 -1.62 9.56
N PHE A 59 15.44 -2.28 10.69
CA PHE A 59 16.49 -2.72 11.62
C PHE A 59 17.05 -4.10 11.25
N ASN A 60 16.18 -5.00 10.80
CA ASN A 60 16.50 -6.31 10.25
C ASN A 60 15.41 -6.73 9.25
N GLY A 61 15.67 -7.83 8.53
CA GLY A 61 14.76 -8.36 7.51
C GLY A 61 14.80 -7.61 6.17
N CYS A 62 13.73 -7.76 5.40
CA CYS A 62 13.62 -7.11 4.10
C CYS A 62 13.40 -5.60 4.22
N VAL A 63 13.93 -4.84 3.26
CA VAL A 63 13.39 -3.50 2.98
C VAL A 63 12.06 -3.61 2.23
N SER A 64 11.31 -2.52 2.15
CA SER A 64 10.03 -2.49 1.42
C SER A 64 10.23 -2.66 -0.10
N PHE A 65 9.26 -3.26 -0.78
CA PHE A 65 9.17 -3.42 -2.25
C PHE A 65 7.80 -2.97 -2.77
N PRO A 66 7.66 -2.68 -4.06
CA PRO A 66 6.34 -2.59 -4.70
C PRO A 66 5.63 -3.95 -4.66
N ALA A 67 4.39 -3.97 -4.16
CA ALA A 67 3.56 -5.17 -4.11
C ALA A 67 2.78 -5.41 -5.40
N VAL A 68 2.52 -4.35 -6.16
CA VAL A 68 1.69 -4.34 -7.36
C VAL A 68 2.20 -3.28 -8.34
N ASP A 69 2.06 -3.53 -9.64
CA ASP A 69 2.36 -2.56 -10.71
C ASP A 69 1.08 -1.91 -11.28
N ALA A 70 1.24 -1.00 -12.25
CA ALA A 70 0.13 -0.28 -12.87
C ALA A 70 -0.84 -1.18 -13.66
N GLN A 71 -0.38 -2.34 -14.14
CA GLN A 71 -1.16 -3.34 -14.86
C GLN A 71 -1.88 -4.31 -13.90
N GLY A 72 -1.59 -4.22 -12.60
CA GLY A 72 -2.17 -5.07 -11.58
C GLY A 72 -1.50 -6.43 -11.47
N ASN A 73 -0.26 -6.59 -11.98
CA ASN A 73 0.56 -7.74 -11.62
C ASN A 73 1.02 -7.59 -10.17
N THR A 74 1.06 -8.68 -9.41
CA THR A 74 1.45 -8.66 -8.00
C THR A 74 2.75 -9.39 -7.75
N SER A 75 3.48 -8.91 -6.74
CA SER A 75 4.71 -9.54 -6.26
C SER A 75 4.44 -10.98 -5.79
N GLY A 76 5.21 -11.93 -6.31
CA GLY A 76 5.25 -13.32 -5.86
C GLY A 76 6.00 -13.52 -4.54
N GLY A 77 6.58 -12.46 -3.97
CA GLY A 77 7.33 -12.51 -2.71
C GLY A 77 8.57 -13.41 -2.77
N LEU A 78 9.11 -13.73 -1.60
CA LEU A 78 10.27 -14.59 -1.43
C LEU A 78 9.96 -15.76 -0.49
N ALA A 79 10.63 -16.89 -0.71
CA ALA A 79 10.62 -17.98 0.26
C ALA A 79 11.38 -17.57 1.54
N THR A 80 11.05 -18.18 2.67
CA THR A 80 11.71 -17.96 3.97
C THR A 80 13.10 -18.60 4.07
N SER A 81 13.63 -19.13 2.96
CA SER A 81 14.99 -19.66 2.91
C SER A 81 16.04 -18.53 2.93
N GLY A 82 17.28 -18.91 3.27
CA GLY A 82 18.39 -17.97 3.44
C GLY A 82 18.25 -17.10 4.70
N SER A 83 19.12 -16.09 4.83
CA SER A 83 19.00 -15.11 5.91
C SER A 83 17.74 -14.24 5.76
N SER A 84 17.36 -13.56 6.84
CA SER A 84 16.18 -12.68 6.92
C SER A 84 16.11 -11.63 5.80
N GLU A 85 17.25 -11.14 5.31
CA GLU A 85 17.35 -10.12 4.27
C GLU A 85 17.81 -10.66 2.90
N SER A 86 18.06 -11.97 2.79
CA SER A 86 18.54 -12.58 1.55
C SER A 86 17.52 -12.40 0.42
N GLY A 87 17.97 -11.78 -0.69
CA GLY A 87 17.15 -11.46 -1.85
C GLY A 87 16.26 -10.21 -1.71
N CYS A 88 16.27 -9.53 -0.55
CA CYS A 88 15.39 -8.39 -0.28
C CYS A 88 16.04 -7.28 0.58
N SER A 89 17.38 -7.20 0.64
CA SER A 89 18.10 -6.18 1.40
C SER A 89 18.17 -4.81 0.70
N LYS A 90 17.78 -4.74 -0.59
CA LYS A 90 17.88 -3.52 -1.40
C LYS A 90 16.68 -3.35 -2.33
N SER A 91 16.04 -2.19 -2.24
CA SER A 91 15.02 -1.69 -3.16
C SER A 91 14.83 -0.20 -2.90
N THR A 92 14.39 0.56 -3.91
CA THR A 92 13.83 1.91 -3.68
C THR A 92 12.58 1.83 -2.79
N GLY A 93 11.87 0.71 -2.87
CA GLY A 93 10.64 0.46 -2.15
C GLY A 93 9.44 1.22 -2.69
N GLN A 94 8.33 1.09 -1.96
CA GLN A 94 7.09 1.81 -2.18
C GLN A 94 6.42 1.96 -0.81
N VAL A 95 5.78 3.11 -0.58
CA VAL A 95 4.82 3.27 0.51
C VAL A 95 3.44 3.53 -0.06
N TYR A 96 2.44 2.82 0.46
CA TYR A 96 1.04 2.97 0.08
C TYR A 96 0.33 3.82 1.12
N ALA A 97 -0.56 4.73 0.72
CA ALA A 97 -1.29 5.58 1.66
C ALA A 97 -2.80 5.51 1.42
N ARG A 98 -3.58 5.50 2.50
CA ARG A 98 -5.03 5.71 2.45
C ARG A 98 -5.48 6.48 3.68
N GLY A 99 -6.35 7.46 3.48
CA GLY A 99 -6.89 8.28 4.56
C GLY A 99 -8.40 8.16 4.66
N GLY A 100 -8.90 8.40 5.87
CA GLY A 100 -10.33 8.29 6.16
C GLY A 100 -10.65 8.85 7.54
N SER A 101 -11.90 9.24 7.73
CA SER A 101 -12.37 9.69 9.04
C SER A 101 -12.82 8.51 9.90
N TYR A 102 -12.45 8.51 11.17
CA TYR A 102 -12.90 7.51 12.14
C TYR A 102 -13.02 8.17 13.53
N ASN A 103 -14.18 8.00 14.18
CA ASN A 103 -14.50 8.57 15.50
C ASN A 103 -14.12 10.06 15.66
N GLY A 104 -14.48 10.90 14.68
CA GLY A 104 -14.26 12.35 14.73
C GLY A 104 -12.81 12.80 14.49
N ARG A 105 -11.92 11.88 14.15
CA ARG A 105 -10.51 12.16 13.76
C ARG A 105 -10.29 11.79 12.30
N TYR A 106 -9.24 12.34 11.70
CA TYR A 106 -8.80 11.93 10.37
C TYR A 106 -7.55 11.05 10.49
N ALA A 107 -7.63 9.83 9.99
CA ALA A 107 -6.54 8.87 9.98
C ALA A 107 -5.85 8.87 8.62
N ILE A 108 -4.53 8.72 8.63
CA ILE A 108 -3.73 8.41 7.44
C ILE A 108 -2.96 7.14 7.73
N MET A 109 -3.29 6.05 7.04
CA MET A 109 -2.54 4.81 7.08
C MET A 109 -1.49 4.83 6.00
N TYR A 110 -0.22 4.64 6.39
CA TYR A 110 0.90 4.37 5.49
C TYR A 110 1.28 2.91 5.63
N SER A 111 1.45 2.19 4.52
CA SER A 111 1.70 0.75 4.53
C SER A 111 2.83 0.37 3.60
N TRP A 112 3.58 -0.65 4.01
CA TRP A 112 4.72 -1.19 3.30
C TRP A 112 4.54 -2.68 3.08
N TYR A 113 5.00 -3.13 1.92
CA TYR A 113 5.07 -4.54 1.59
C TYR A 113 6.53 -5.00 1.62
N MET A 114 6.78 -6.14 2.25
CA MET A 114 8.06 -6.81 2.20
C MET A 114 7.89 -8.17 1.51
N PRO A 115 8.86 -8.64 0.68
CA PRO A 115 8.72 -9.89 -0.04
C PRO A 115 8.58 -11.14 0.86
N LYS A 116 9.11 -11.09 2.08
CA LYS A 116 8.98 -12.12 3.12
C LYS A 116 9.10 -11.51 4.50
N ASP A 117 8.52 -12.19 5.47
CA ASP A 117 8.75 -12.01 6.89
C ASP A 117 9.50 -13.26 7.38
N SER A 118 10.76 -13.11 7.76
CA SER A 118 11.59 -14.25 8.17
C SER A 118 12.52 -13.84 9.31
N PRO A 119 12.15 -14.09 10.58
CA PRO A 119 13.00 -13.72 11.72
C PRO A 119 14.26 -14.60 11.84
N SER A 120 14.28 -15.75 11.16
CA SER A 120 15.40 -16.70 11.10
C SER A 120 15.24 -17.61 9.88
N PRO A 121 16.32 -18.19 9.30
CA PRO A 121 16.21 -19.06 8.13
C PRO A 121 15.20 -20.19 8.30
N GLY A 122 14.27 -20.30 7.35
CA GLY A 122 13.21 -21.31 7.33
C GLY A 122 11.99 -20.99 8.20
N LEU A 123 12.03 -19.94 9.02
CA LEU A 123 10.90 -19.47 9.82
C LEU A 123 10.20 -18.26 9.18
N GLY A 124 8.97 -18.02 9.61
CA GLY A 124 8.12 -16.93 9.15
C GLY A 124 7.27 -17.30 7.94
N HIS A 125 7.02 -16.35 7.03
CA HIS A 125 6.21 -16.56 5.84
C HIS A 125 6.64 -15.72 4.63
N ARG A 126 6.21 -16.18 3.46
CA ARG A 126 6.23 -15.38 2.23
C ARG A 126 5.26 -14.22 2.38
N HIS A 127 5.63 -13.07 1.83
CA HIS A 127 4.93 -11.79 1.93
C HIS A 127 4.90 -11.23 3.36
N ASP A 128 4.87 -9.91 3.43
CA ASP A 128 4.54 -9.20 4.65
C ASP A 128 3.87 -7.86 4.31
N TRP A 129 2.95 -7.45 5.17
CA TRP A 129 2.23 -6.18 5.05
C TRP A 129 2.14 -5.52 6.42
N GLU A 130 2.84 -4.41 6.55
CA GLU A 130 2.91 -3.63 7.78
C GLU A 130 2.38 -2.22 7.53
N ASN A 131 1.92 -1.54 8.58
CA ASN A 131 1.39 -0.18 8.47
C ASN A 131 1.55 0.66 9.74
N ALA A 132 1.59 1.97 9.54
CA ALA A 132 1.50 2.97 10.58
C ALA A 132 0.33 3.91 10.30
N VAL A 133 -0.43 4.26 11.33
CA VAL A 133 -1.56 5.19 11.25
C VAL A 133 -1.21 6.48 11.98
N ILE A 134 -1.34 7.60 11.28
CA ILE A 134 -1.21 8.95 11.86
C ILE A 134 -2.62 9.50 12.07
N TRP A 135 -2.92 9.86 13.32
CA TRP A 135 -4.21 10.43 13.70
C TRP A 135 -4.10 11.94 13.77
N LEU A 136 -4.92 12.61 12.98
CA LEU A 136 -5.03 14.06 12.93
C LEU A 136 -6.35 14.51 13.55
N SER A 137 -6.35 15.71 14.14
CA SER A 137 -7.57 16.29 14.73
C SER A 137 -8.71 16.48 13.73
N SER A 138 -8.39 16.67 12.44
CA SER A 138 -9.35 16.77 11.34
C SER A 138 -8.65 16.61 9.98
N GLN A 139 -9.43 16.54 8.89
CA GLN A 139 -8.90 16.60 7.52
C GLN A 139 -8.65 18.06 7.10
N SER A 140 -7.67 18.71 7.72
CA SER A 140 -7.30 20.10 7.48
C SER A 140 -5.79 20.28 7.44
N THR A 141 -5.28 21.21 6.62
CA THR A 141 -3.85 21.56 6.58
C THR A 141 -3.33 22.13 7.90
N SER A 142 -4.22 22.70 8.72
CA SER A 142 -3.97 23.18 10.08
C SER A 142 -4.15 22.12 11.17
N ALA A 143 -4.50 20.88 10.81
CA ALA A 143 -4.70 19.82 11.78
C ALA A 143 -3.41 19.51 12.55
N SER A 144 -3.56 19.19 13.83
CA SER A 144 -2.50 18.69 14.70
C SER A 144 -2.49 17.17 14.69
N VAL A 145 -1.31 16.58 14.88
CA VAL A 145 -1.21 15.15 15.20
C VAL A 145 -1.71 14.95 16.63
N VAL A 146 -2.66 14.02 16.79
CA VAL A 146 -3.30 13.69 18.07
C VAL A 146 -3.03 12.24 18.51
N GLY A 147 -2.27 11.50 17.70
CA GLY A 147 -1.87 10.14 18.01
C GLY A 147 -1.20 9.44 16.84
N MET A 148 -0.54 8.33 17.15
CA MET A 148 0.07 7.44 16.19
C MET A 148 -0.13 5.99 16.61
N SER A 149 -0.22 5.12 15.62
CA SER A 149 -0.33 3.68 15.83
C SER A 149 0.57 2.93 14.85
N VAL A 150 1.20 1.85 15.29
CA VAL A 150 2.08 1.01 14.45
C VAL A 150 1.64 -0.44 14.58
N SER A 151 1.55 -1.17 13.46
CA SER A 151 1.04 -2.54 13.45
C SER A 151 1.99 -3.52 14.14
N GLN A 152 1.40 -4.46 14.90
CA GLN A 152 2.11 -5.53 15.59
C GLN A 152 1.23 -6.78 15.58
N HIS A 153 1.57 -7.76 14.74
CA HIS A 153 0.95 -9.10 14.72
C HIS A 153 -0.59 -9.08 14.68
N GLY A 154 -1.18 -8.22 13.84
CA GLY A 154 -2.63 -8.05 13.68
C GLY A 154 -3.30 -7.11 14.69
N GLY A 155 -2.54 -6.62 15.68
CA GLY A 155 -2.89 -5.52 16.58
C GLY A 155 -2.10 -4.25 16.26
N TYR A 156 -2.14 -3.29 17.20
CA TYR A 156 -1.45 -2.01 17.10
C TYR A 156 -0.85 -1.61 18.44
N GLU A 157 0.40 -1.19 18.44
CA GLU A 157 0.92 -0.32 19.50
C GLU A 157 0.45 1.11 19.22
N ARG A 158 0.00 1.81 20.25
CA ARG A 158 -0.70 3.10 20.17
C ARG A 158 -0.02 4.11 21.10
N ARG A 159 0.25 5.32 20.62
CA ARG A 159 0.82 6.41 21.41
C ARG A 159 0.13 7.74 21.09
N GLY A 160 0.04 8.63 22.09
CA GLY A 160 -0.47 9.99 21.89
C GLY A 160 0.42 10.87 20.99
N SER A 161 1.69 10.49 20.83
CA SER A 161 2.62 11.09 19.86
C SER A 161 3.78 10.11 19.60
N GLY A 162 4.58 10.40 18.56
CA GLY A 162 5.82 9.70 18.22
C GLY A 162 6.99 10.66 18.04
N THR A 163 8.11 10.16 17.54
CA THR A 163 9.26 10.99 17.15
C THR A 163 9.09 11.47 15.72
N PHE A 164 9.50 12.71 15.43
CA PHE A 164 9.36 13.32 14.10
C PHE A 164 10.67 13.95 13.63
N SER A 165 10.90 13.92 12.31
CA SER A 165 11.86 14.77 11.61
C SER A 165 11.07 15.78 10.77
N GLY A 166 10.97 17.02 11.25
CA GLY A 166 10.00 17.98 10.72
C GLY A 166 8.57 17.50 10.98
N ASN A 167 7.74 17.38 9.95
CA ASN A 167 6.39 16.82 10.05
C ASN A 167 6.35 15.30 9.82
N SER A 168 7.46 14.69 9.40
CA SER A 168 7.51 13.26 9.06
C SER A 168 7.77 12.41 10.30
N PRO A 169 6.86 11.49 10.67
CA PRO A 169 7.06 10.57 11.78
C PRO A 169 8.21 9.60 11.49
N LEU A 170 8.89 9.15 12.53
CA LEU A 170 9.91 8.11 12.48
C LEU A 170 9.32 6.79 12.99
N VAL A 171 9.32 5.77 12.13
CA VAL A 171 8.89 4.42 12.48
C VAL A 171 9.97 3.41 12.10
N GLY A 172 9.98 2.27 12.77
CA GLY A 172 10.91 1.17 12.52
C GLY A 172 10.17 -0.08 12.08
N TYR A 173 10.87 -0.96 11.38
CA TYR A 173 10.46 -2.32 11.06
C TYR A 173 11.52 -3.28 11.61
N THR A 174 11.09 -4.25 12.41
CA THR A 174 12.00 -5.16 13.12
C THR A 174 11.30 -6.45 13.51
N ALA A 175 12.06 -7.54 13.56
CA ALA A 175 11.75 -8.73 14.33
C ALA A 175 12.58 -8.77 15.62
N ILE A 176 11.99 -9.24 16.71
CA ILE A 176 12.68 -9.54 17.96
C ILE A 176 12.49 -11.03 18.21
N TRP A 177 13.57 -11.81 18.12
CA TRP A 177 13.47 -13.26 18.29
C TRP A 177 12.75 -13.63 19.60
N PRO A 178 11.77 -14.56 19.59
CA PRO A 178 11.41 -15.46 18.50
C PRO A 178 10.24 -14.99 17.61
N THR A 179 9.80 -13.73 17.70
CA THR A 179 8.65 -13.25 16.93
C THR A 179 9.03 -12.84 15.52
N ASN A 180 8.02 -12.89 14.65
CA ASN A 180 8.02 -12.34 13.30
C ASN A 180 8.23 -10.81 13.30
N HIS A 181 8.31 -10.21 12.12
CA HIS A 181 8.46 -8.75 12.05
C HIS A 181 7.19 -8.01 12.49
N GLN A 182 7.41 -6.75 12.87
CA GLN A 182 6.39 -5.80 13.26
C GLN A 182 6.89 -4.38 13.04
N MET A 183 5.96 -3.41 13.05
CA MET A 183 6.33 -2.01 13.16
C MET A 183 6.63 -1.62 14.62
N THR A 184 7.48 -0.62 14.77
CA THR A 184 7.86 -0.06 16.08
C THR A 184 8.02 1.45 16.00
N PHE A 185 7.89 2.13 17.13
CA PHE A 185 8.32 3.52 17.26
C PHE A 185 9.84 3.59 17.38
N THR A 186 10.45 4.63 16.81
CA THR A 186 11.91 4.81 16.85
C THR A 186 12.29 6.28 16.91
N ASP A 187 13.49 6.56 17.38
CA ASP A 187 14.18 7.85 17.28
C ASP A 187 15.17 7.88 16.10
N THR A 188 15.42 6.74 15.48
CA THR A 188 16.39 6.59 14.40
C THR A 188 15.76 6.93 13.07
N LYS A 189 16.27 7.97 12.42
CA LYS A 189 15.80 8.38 11.09
C LYS A 189 16.19 7.33 10.04
N GLY A 190 15.18 6.75 9.40
CA GLY A 190 15.34 5.84 8.26
C GLY A 190 15.20 6.53 6.90
N GLY A 191 14.77 5.76 5.91
CA GLY A 191 14.53 6.24 4.53
C GLY A 191 13.06 6.53 4.25
N GLN A 192 12.80 7.20 3.13
CA GLN A 192 11.46 7.42 2.59
C GLN A 192 11.34 6.74 1.22
N GLN A 193 10.17 6.21 0.94
CA GLN A 193 9.85 5.56 -0.33
C GLN A 193 8.96 6.49 -1.16
N PRO A 194 8.90 6.31 -2.50
CA PRO A 194 7.85 6.92 -3.31
C PRO A 194 6.48 6.56 -2.76
N LEU A 195 5.62 7.55 -2.52
CA LEU A 195 4.29 7.33 -1.98
C LEU A 195 3.25 7.19 -3.10
N ILE A 196 2.42 6.16 -3.04
CA ILE A 196 1.24 6.02 -3.90
C ILE A 196 -0.03 5.95 -3.05
N ALA A 197 -0.92 6.91 -3.24
CA ALA A 197 -2.21 6.92 -2.56
C ALA A 197 -3.16 5.89 -3.18
N TRP A 198 -4.02 5.28 -2.37
CA TRP A 198 -5.04 4.33 -2.80
C TRP A 198 -5.93 4.91 -3.90
N GLU A 199 -6.31 6.19 -3.75
CA GLU A 199 -7.13 6.94 -4.70
C GLU A 199 -6.41 7.20 -6.03
N SER A 200 -5.08 7.15 -6.03
CA SER A 200 -4.22 7.39 -7.21
C SER A 200 -3.77 6.11 -7.90
N LEU A 201 -4.05 4.94 -7.34
CA LEU A 201 -3.76 3.66 -7.99
C LEU A 201 -4.63 3.46 -9.23
N SER A 202 -4.06 2.80 -10.25
CA SER A 202 -4.84 2.35 -11.40
C SER A 202 -5.98 1.42 -10.94
N ALA A 203 -7.07 1.36 -11.71
CA ALA A 203 -8.17 0.43 -11.43
C ALA A 203 -7.67 -1.02 -11.40
N ALA A 204 -6.68 -1.34 -12.25
CA ALA A 204 -6.03 -2.64 -12.23
C ALA A 204 -5.30 -2.88 -10.90
N ALA A 205 -4.42 -1.98 -10.47
CA ALA A 205 -3.68 -2.15 -9.21
C ALA A 205 -4.60 -2.27 -7.98
N ARG A 206 -5.65 -1.43 -7.87
CA ARG A 206 -6.64 -1.55 -6.77
C ARG A 206 -7.35 -2.88 -6.75
N THR A 207 -7.80 -3.36 -7.91
CA THR A 207 -8.46 -4.67 -8.02
C THR A 207 -7.52 -5.80 -7.64
N ALA A 208 -6.23 -5.71 -8.01
CA ALA A 208 -5.23 -6.72 -7.66
C ALA A 208 -4.98 -6.76 -6.16
N LEU A 209 -4.72 -5.61 -5.53
CA LEU A 209 -4.55 -5.52 -4.08
C LEU A 209 -5.80 -5.98 -3.30
N THR A 210 -6.98 -5.82 -3.88
CA THR A 210 -8.23 -6.27 -3.26
C THR A 210 -8.33 -7.80 -3.25
N ASN A 211 -7.99 -8.43 -4.39
CA ASN A 211 -8.32 -9.82 -4.68
C ASN A 211 -7.17 -10.81 -4.51
N THR A 212 -5.91 -10.35 -4.56
CA THR A 212 -4.75 -11.22 -4.43
C THR A 212 -4.65 -11.78 -3.02
N ASP A 213 -4.44 -13.10 -2.95
CA ASP A 213 -4.08 -13.80 -1.72
C ASP A 213 -2.56 -13.68 -1.48
N PHE A 214 -2.19 -12.96 -0.42
CA PHE A 214 -0.80 -12.80 0.03
C PHE A 214 -0.45 -13.80 1.16
N GLY A 215 -1.19 -14.91 1.26
CA GLY A 215 -0.99 -15.96 2.24
C GLY A 215 -1.23 -15.45 3.67
N SER A 216 -0.19 -15.43 4.49
CA SER A 216 -0.28 -14.96 5.88
C SER A 216 -0.39 -13.44 5.99
N ALA A 217 0.01 -12.70 4.95
CA ALA A 217 -0.03 -11.25 4.93
C ALA A 217 -1.35 -10.74 4.34
N ASN A 218 -1.83 -9.59 4.83
CA ASN A 218 -3.10 -9.00 4.39
C ASN A 218 -2.91 -7.52 4.04
N VAL A 219 -3.36 -7.09 2.87
CA VAL A 219 -3.34 -5.66 2.48
C VAL A 219 -4.18 -4.86 3.48
N PRO A 220 -3.60 -3.96 4.29
CA PRO A 220 -4.30 -3.41 5.45
C PRO A 220 -5.20 -2.21 5.11
N PHE A 221 -5.07 -1.67 3.91
CA PHE A 221 -5.75 -0.47 3.42
C PHE A 221 -6.73 -0.74 2.26
N LYS A 222 -7.01 -2.00 1.92
CA LYS A 222 -8.11 -2.33 0.99
C LYS A 222 -9.46 -2.13 1.67
N ASP A 223 -10.52 -2.06 0.88
CA ASP A 223 -11.89 -1.87 1.39
C ASP A 223 -12.25 -2.94 2.44
N GLY A 224 -12.91 -2.53 3.52
CA GLY A 224 -13.26 -3.37 4.67
C GLY A 224 -12.12 -3.60 5.65
N ALA A 225 -10.92 -3.95 5.14
CA ALA A 225 -9.72 -4.06 5.97
C ALA A 225 -9.31 -2.71 6.56
N PHE A 226 -9.41 -1.64 5.76
CA PHE A 226 -9.07 -0.29 6.16
C PHE A 226 -9.87 0.15 7.39
N GLU A 227 -11.20 0.08 7.33
CA GLU A 227 -12.09 0.49 8.41
C GLU A 227 -11.88 -0.36 9.68
N SER A 228 -11.77 -1.69 9.52
CA SER A 228 -11.47 -2.61 10.64
C SER A 228 -10.14 -2.25 11.32
N ASN A 229 -9.10 -1.98 10.53
CA ASN A 229 -7.79 -1.63 11.05
C ASN A 229 -7.77 -0.23 11.70
N LEU A 230 -8.52 0.74 11.18
CA LEU A 230 -8.70 2.03 11.85
C LEU A 230 -9.35 1.85 13.23
N GLY A 231 -10.35 0.96 13.36
CA GLY A 231 -10.95 0.63 14.65
C GLY A 231 -9.96 0.02 15.64
N LYS A 232 -9.07 -0.86 15.16
CA LYS A 232 -7.99 -1.41 15.99
C LYS A 232 -6.87 -0.40 16.27
N ALA A 233 -6.68 0.62 15.46
CA ALA A 233 -5.61 1.60 15.62
C ALA A 233 -6.04 2.84 16.41
N ALA A 234 -7.34 3.08 16.58
CA ALA A 234 -7.91 4.32 17.12
C ALA A 234 -7.32 4.75 18.48
N ILE A 235 -7.13 6.06 18.62
CA ILE A 235 -6.61 6.79 19.79
C ILE A 235 -7.72 7.67 20.37
#